data_AF-A0A0N5CPE0-F1
#
_entry.id   AF-A0A0N5CPE0-F1
#
_cell.length_a   1.000
_cell.length_b   1.000
_cell.length_c   1.000
_cell.angle_alpha   90.00
_cell.angle_beta   90.00
_cell.angle_gamma   90.00
#
_symmetry.space_group_name_H-M   'P 1'
#
loop_
_entity.id
_entity.type
_entity.pdbx_description
1 polymer ?
#
loop_
_entity_poly.entity_id
_entity_poly.type
_entity_poly.pdbx_seq_one_letter_code
_entity_poly.pdbx_strand_id
1 'polypeptide(L)'
;MACHDSDEEVIYKKEDHNDVENEDVWDDSALIKMYDEMVNKTYDSLDYQGTSTKKIKKAQGRKWNVNDHCLAPYYHDQLWYPAIIKRFGGKHSDKCEVLYDVYDELAWVNIEDLIQ
;
A
#
# COMPACT_ATOMS: atom_id res chain seq x y z
N MET A 1 -63.83 15.70 5.48
CA MET A 1 -62.57 16.45 5.74
C MET A 1 -62.54 16.71 7.23
N ALA A 2 -61.67 16.16 8.07
CA ALA A 2 -60.39 15.49 7.90
C ALA A 2 -60.25 14.40 9.00
N CYS A 3 -59.92 13.17 8.61
CA CYS A 3 -58.65 12.48 8.87
C CYS A 3 -58.44 12.09 10.36
N HIS A 4 -58.97 10.92 10.74
CA HIS A 4 -58.35 10.08 11.76
C HIS A 4 -57.24 9.30 11.07
N ASP A 5 -56.00 9.59 11.43
CA ASP A 5 -54.87 8.71 11.19
C ASP A 5 -54.24 8.53 12.58
N SER A 6 -54.43 7.35 13.16
CA SER A 6 -53.95 7.00 14.49
C SER A 6 -53.20 5.68 14.37
N ASP A 7 -52.08 5.72 13.67
CA ASP A 7 -51.09 4.64 13.64
C ASP A 7 -49.68 5.25 13.50
N GLU A 8 -49.26 5.99 14.52
CA GLU A 8 -47.83 6.03 14.85
C GLU A 8 -47.60 5.08 16.02
N GLU A 9 -47.36 3.82 15.67
CA GLU A 9 -46.78 2.81 16.56
C GLU A 9 -45.42 3.35 17.04
N VAL A 10 -45.40 3.85 18.27
CA VAL A 10 -44.19 4.38 18.92
C VAL A 10 -43.28 3.20 19.25
N ILE A 11 -42.37 2.87 18.33
CA ILE A 11 -41.49 1.68 18.43
C ILE A 11 -40.33 1.87 19.42
N TYR A 12 -40.09 3.08 19.96
CA TYR A 12 -38.98 3.29 20.88
C TYR A 12 -39.43 3.61 22.30
N LYS A 13 -39.62 2.53 23.06
CA LYS A 13 -39.62 2.55 24.51
C LYS A 13 -38.16 2.52 24.96
N LYS A 14 -37.66 3.63 25.52
CA LYS A 14 -36.34 3.66 26.16
C LYS A 14 -36.46 2.85 27.46
N GLU A 15 -36.21 1.55 27.37
CA GLU A 15 -35.93 0.76 28.56
C GLU A 15 -34.65 1.30 29.19
N ASP A 16 -34.72 1.45 30.50
CA ASP A 16 -33.64 1.74 31.42
C ASP A 16 -32.62 0.59 31.32
N HIS A 17 -31.80 0.59 30.26
CA HIS A 17 -30.71 -0.36 30.12
C HIS A 17 -29.47 0.24 30.77
N ASN A 18 -29.33 -0.20 32.01
CA ASN A 18 -28.23 -0.07 32.93
C ASN A 18 -26.93 -0.67 32.34
N ASP A 19 -26.42 -0.14 31.23
CA ASP A 19 -25.12 -0.51 30.63
C ASP A 19 -24.21 0.71 30.55
N VAL A 20 -23.79 1.21 31.70
CA VAL A 20 -22.64 2.13 31.81
C VAL A 20 -21.33 1.31 31.90
N GLU A 21 -21.25 0.19 31.18
CA GLU A 21 -20.08 -0.70 31.12
C GLU A 21 -19.73 -1.11 29.67
N ASN A 22 -19.99 -0.22 28.71
CA ASN A 22 -19.47 -0.38 27.35
C ASN A 22 -18.56 0.81 26.99
N GLU A 23 -17.53 1.01 27.81
CA GLU A 23 -16.34 1.79 27.41
C GLU A 23 -15.54 1.09 26.29
N ASP A 24 -15.96 -0.11 25.87
CA ASP A 24 -15.33 -0.93 24.82
C ASP A 24 -15.83 -0.64 23.38
N VAL A 25 -16.72 0.34 23.15
CA VAL A 25 -17.30 0.54 21.81
C VAL A 25 -16.32 1.19 20.82
N TRP A 26 -15.38 2.03 21.27
CA TRP A 26 -14.23 2.43 20.44
C TRP A 26 -13.12 3.07 21.28
N ASP A 27 -12.47 2.26 22.11
CA ASP A 27 -11.19 2.66 22.69
C ASP A 27 -10.08 2.57 21.63
N ASP A 28 -9.89 3.67 20.88
CA ASP A 28 -8.82 3.78 19.88
C ASP A 28 -7.40 3.79 20.51
N SER A 29 -7.31 3.82 21.85
CA SER A 29 -6.04 3.69 22.60
C SER A 29 -5.27 2.42 22.25
N ALA A 30 -5.94 1.32 21.89
CA ALA A 30 -5.27 0.09 21.46
C ALA A 30 -4.54 0.26 20.12
N LEU A 31 -5.14 0.96 19.16
CA LEU A 31 -4.53 1.25 17.85
C LEU A 31 -3.36 2.23 17.99
N ILE A 32 -3.55 3.28 18.79
CA ILE A 32 -2.53 4.29 19.08
C ILE A 32 -1.34 3.63 19.78
N LYS A 33 -1.58 2.82 20.83
CA LYS A 33 -0.54 2.11 21.58
C LYS A 33 0.26 1.15 20.70
N MET A 34 -0.40 0.41 19.81
CA MET A 34 0.30 -0.48 18.88
C MET A 34 1.17 0.29 17.89
N TYR A 35 0.71 1.44 17.40
CA TYR A 35 1.52 2.30 16.53
C TYR A 35 2.75 2.82 17.28
N ASP A 36 2.58 3.40 18.47
CA ASP A 36 3.68 3.91 19.28
C ASP A 36 4.69 2.80 19.62
N GLU A 37 4.19 1.62 19.99
CA GLU A 37 5.02 0.45 20.27
C GLU A 37 5.76 -0.03 19.02
N MET A 38 5.10 -0.08 17.86
CA MET A 38 5.72 -0.49 16.60
C MET A 38 6.78 0.50 16.13
N VAL A 39 6.51 1.80 16.23
CA VAL A 39 7.46 2.88 15.90
C VAL A 39 8.68 2.81 16.81
N ASN A 40 8.48 2.72 18.13
CA ASN A 40 9.57 2.58 19.09
C ASN A 40 10.39 1.31 18.86
N LYS A 41 9.73 0.17 18.59
CA LYS A 41 10.42 -1.09 18.22
C LYS A 41 11.21 -0.96 16.93
N THR A 42 10.69 -0.24 15.92
CA THR A 42 11.45 -0.02 14.68
C THR A 42 12.69 0.81 14.92
N TYR A 43 12.60 1.91 15.69
CA TYR A 43 13.76 2.75 16.01
C TYR A 43 14.77 2.02 16.91
N ASP A 44 14.32 1.30 17.94
CA ASP A 44 15.18 0.51 18.83
C ASP A 44 15.89 -0.63 18.07
N SER A 45 15.21 -1.27 17.10
CA SER A 45 15.83 -2.31 16.25
C SER A 45 16.82 -1.77 15.22
N LEU A 46 16.80 -0.46 14.92
CA LEU A 46 17.81 0.16 14.06
C LEU A 46 19.11 0.42 14.84
N ASP A 47 19.03 0.56 16.17
CA ASP A 47 20.18 0.75 17.06
C ASP A 47 20.85 -0.58 17.47
N TYR A 48 20.21 -1.74 17.19
CA TYR A 48 20.76 -3.08 17.43
C TYR A 48 20.69 -3.96 16.16
N GLN A 49 21.85 -4.18 15.55
CA GLN A 49 22.01 -4.91 14.28
C GLN A 49 21.27 -6.27 14.21
N GLY A 50 20.20 -6.33 13.40
CA GLY A 50 19.88 -7.48 12.53
C GLY A 50 18.93 -8.56 13.06
N THR A 51 17.76 -8.72 12.43
CA THR A 51 17.41 -9.85 11.53
C THR A 51 15.93 -9.84 11.11
N SER A 52 15.70 -10.18 9.83
CA SER A 52 14.43 -10.67 9.25
C SER A 52 13.25 -9.70 9.01
N THR A 53 13.45 -8.75 8.10
CA THR A 53 12.40 -8.33 7.16
C THR A 53 12.93 -8.51 5.75
N LYS A 54 12.09 -8.99 4.82
CA LYS A 54 12.47 -9.21 3.41
C LYS A 54 13.07 -7.92 2.89
N LYS A 55 14.40 -7.90 2.76
CA LYS A 55 15.14 -6.76 2.25
C LYS A 55 14.62 -6.53 0.84
N ILE A 56 13.90 -5.42 0.63
CA ILE A 56 13.87 -4.77 -0.68
C ILE A 56 15.31 -4.33 -0.90
N LYS A 57 16.13 -5.27 -1.39
CA LYS A 57 17.46 -4.96 -1.87
C LYS A 57 17.20 -4.07 -3.08
N LYS A 58 17.39 -2.75 -2.92
CA LYS A 58 17.74 -1.93 -4.08
C LYS A 58 18.88 -2.68 -4.76
N ALA A 59 18.60 -3.14 -5.96
CA ALA A 59 19.38 -4.04 -6.77
C ALA A 59 20.66 -3.38 -7.28
N GLN A 60 21.44 -2.73 -6.42
CA GLN A 60 22.69 -2.10 -6.81
C GLN A 60 23.64 -3.23 -7.24
N GLY A 61 23.68 -3.50 -8.55
CA GLY A 61 24.49 -4.53 -9.20
C GLY A 61 23.75 -5.68 -9.90
N ARG A 62 22.42 -5.65 -10.10
CA ARG A 62 21.75 -6.73 -10.86
C ARG A 62 21.81 -6.48 -12.37
N LYS A 63 22.17 -7.52 -13.12
CA LYS A 63 22.08 -7.57 -14.58
C LYS A 63 20.67 -7.96 -14.96
N TRP A 64 19.95 -7.05 -15.59
CA TRP A 64 18.63 -7.31 -16.14
C TRP A 64 18.71 -8.11 -17.45
N ASN A 65 17.76 -8.99 -17.68
CA ASN A 65 17.61 -9.74 -18.93
C ASN A 65 16.29 -9.38 -19.63
N VAL A 66 16.19 -9.74 -20.91
CA VAL A 66 14.93 -9.65 -21.65
C VAL A 66 13.93 -10.64 -21.05
N ASN A 67 12.69 -10.20 -20.87
CA ASN A 67 11.56 -10.85 -20.21
C ASN A 67 11.63 -10.92 -18.67
N ASP A 68 12.59 -10.24 -18.03
CA ASP A 68 12.53 -10.08 -16.57
C ASP A 68 11.33 -9.18 -16.19
N HIS A 69 10.61 -9.58 -15.14
CA HIS A 69 9.56 -8.76 -14.54
C HIS A 69 10.20 -7.73 -13.62
N CYS A 70 9.75 -6.49 -13.77
CA CYS A 70 10.23 -5.35 -13.04
C CYS A 70 9.08 -4.40 -12.70
N LEU A 71 9.35 -3.49 -11.78
CA LEU A 71 8.55 -2.31 -11.53
C LEU A 71 9.27 -1.14 -12.20
N ALA A 72 8.57 -0.45 -13.10
CA ALA A 72 9.09 0.69 -13.83
C ALA A 72 8.33 1.98 -13.47
N PRO A 73 9.01 3.14 -13.41
CA PRO A 73 8.37 4.42 -13.14
C PRO A 73 7.59 4.93 -14.35
N TYR A 74 6.31 5.24 -14.17
CA TYR A 74 5.45 5.82 -15.20
C TYR A 74 5.46 7.35 -15.08
N TYR A 75 5.93 8.04 -16.13
CA TYR A 75 6.14 9.49 -16.10
C TYR A 75 4.85 10.33 -16.04
N HIS A 76 3.69 9.75 -16.34
CA HIS A 76 2.42 10.48 -16.26
C HIS A 76 2.04 10.76 -14.80
N ASP A 77 2.18 9.74 -13.94
CA ASP A 77 1.70 9.78 -12.56
C ASP A 77 2.81 9.65 -11.51
N GLN A 78 4.07 9.49 -11.95
CA GLN A 78 5.25 9.22 -11.10
C GLN A 78 5.09 8.01 -10.16
N LEU A 79 4.25 7.05 -10.56
CA LEU A 79 4.01 5.79 -9.85
C LEU A 79 4.76 4.63 -10.50
N TRP A 80 4.95 3.56 -9.73
CA TRP A 80 5.65 2.36 -10.17
C TRP A 80 4.65 1.30 -10.61
N TYR A 81 4.78 0.82 -11.84
CA TYR A 81 3.88 -0.19 -12.39
C TYR A 81 4.63 -1.46 -12.80
N PRO A 82 4.00 -2.65 -12.65
CA PRO A 82 4.53 -3.90 -13.17
C PRO A 82 4.75 -3.83 -14.68
N ALA A 83 5.93 -4.24 -15.10
CA ALA A 83 6.37 -4.22 -16.47
C ALA A 83 7.36 -5.34 -16.78
N ILE A 84 7.51 -5.65 -18.07
CA ILE A 84 8.41 -6.69 -18.57
C ILE A 84 9.43 -6.07 -19.51
N ILE A 85 10.71 -6.35 -19.31
CA ILE A 85 11.78 -5.83 -20.19
C ILE A 85 11.68 -6.49 -21.57
N LYS A 86 11.47 -5.71 -22.62
CA LYS A 86 11.37 -6.22 -24.00
C LYS A 86 12.70 -6.14 -24.75
N ARG A 87 13.40 -5.01 -24.63
CA ARG A 87 14.70 -4.84 -25.27
C ARG A 87 15.57 -3.85 -24.52
N PHE A 88 16.88 -3.99 -24.71
CA PHE A 88 17.85 -3.00 -24.28
C PHE A 88 18.17 -2.08 -25.45
N GLY A 89 18.43 -0.81 -25.15
CA GLY A 89 18.99 0.09 -26.15
C GLY A 89 20.42 -0.32 -26.52
N GLY A 90 20.96 0.28 -27.57
CA GLY A 90 22.27 -0.08 -28.12
C GLY A 90 23.45 0.11 -27.15
N LYS A 91 24.66 -0.12 -27.66
CA LYS A 91 25.94 -0.25 -26.94
C LYS A 91 26.34 0.86 -25.94
N HIS A 92 25.62 1.98 -25.89
CA HIS A 92 25.90 3.14 -25.04
C HIS A 92 24.65 3.71 -24.34
N SER A 93 23.48 3.07 -24.44
CA SER A 93 22.28 3.56 -23.79
C SER A 93 21.93 2.66 -22.60
N ASP A 94 22.04 3.21 -21.39
CA ASP A 94 21.58 2.57 -20.15
C ASP A 94 20.04 2.59 -20.01
N LYS A 95 19.34 2.73 -21.15
CA LYS A 95 17.90 2.69 -21.26
C LYS A 95 17.46 1.35 -21.80
N CYS A 96 16.42 0.81 -21.19
CA CYS A 96 15.70 -0.35 -21.67
C CYS A 96 14.28 0.03 -22.03
N GLU A 97 13.71 -0.69 -22.99
CA GLU A 97 12.29 -0.64 -23.28
C GLU A 97 11.58 -1.71 -22.46
N VAL A 98 10.61 -1.26 -21.69
CA VAL A 98 9.73 -2.10 -20.87
C VAL A 98 8.30 -2.04 -21.40
N LEU A 99 7.55 -3.12 -21.25
CA LEU A 99 6.13 -3.22 -21.57
C LEU A 99 5.34 -3.23 -20.27
N TYR A 100 4.43 -2.28 -20.06
CA TYR A 100 3.57 -2.25 -18.88
C TYR A 100 2.42 -3.27 -18.97
N ASP A 101 2.21 -4.04 -17.91
CA ASP A 101 1.20 -5.12 -17.89
C ASP A 101 -0.25 -4.60 -17.96
N VAL A 102 -0.50 -3.39 -17.44
CA VAL A 102 -1.87 -2.82 -17.34
C VAL A 102 -2.32 -2.17 -18.66
N TYR A 103 -1.38 -1.58 -19.39
CA TYR A 103 -1.67 -0.71 -20.53
C TYR A 103 -1.15 -1.25 -21.86
N ASP A 104 -0.41 -2.37 -21.85
CA ASP A 104 0.32 -2.91 -23.02
C ASP A 104 1.15 -1.84 -23.76
N GLU A 105 1.60 -0.81 -23.02
CA GLU A 105 2.35 0.31 -23.54
C GLU A 105 3.86 0.06 -23.40
N LEU A 106 4.62 0.36 -24.45
CA LEU A 106 6.08 0.29 -24.44
C LEU A 106 6.68 1.64 -24.06
N ALA A 107 7.56 1.65 -23.06
CA ALA A 107 8.24 2.86 -22.61
C ALA A 107 9.75 2.66 -22.43
N TRP A 108 10.51 3.71 -22.71
CA TRP A 108 11.95 3.76 -22.47
C TRP A 108 12.22 4.28 -21.07
N VAL A 109 12.80 3.43 -20.23
CA VAL A 109 13.17 3.74 -18.84
C VAL A 109 14.64 3.40 -18.60
N ASN A 110 15.25 4.04 -17.61
CA ASN A 110 16.62 3.75 -17.24
C ASN A 110 16.67 2.41 -16.48
N ILE A 111 17.69 1.61 -16.78
CA ILE A 111 17.94 0.31 -16.15
C ILE A 111 18.19 0.45 -14.63
N GLU A 112 18.85 1.52 -14.21
CA GLU A 112 19.16 1.80 -12.81
C GLU A 112 17.92 2.13 -11.97
N ASP A 113 16.88 2.63 -12.64
CA ASP A 113 15.61 3.00 -12.05
C ASP A 113 14.63 1.83 -12.02
N LEU A 114 15.01 0.61 -12.44
CA LEU A 114 14.12 -0.54 -12.34
C LEU A 114 14.18 -1.20 -10.95
N ILE A 115 13.02 -1.64 -10.46
CA ILE A 115 12.88 -2.39 -9.20
C ILE A 115 12.36 -3.80 -9.50
N GLN A 116 12.69 -4.79 -8.67
CA GLN A 116 12.23 -6.18 -8.75
C GLN A 116 11.45 -6.55 -7.50
#